data_AF-A0A950JFL1-F1
#
_entry.id   AF-A0A950JFL1-F1
#
_cell.length_a   1.000
_cell.length_b   1.000
_cell.length_c   1.000
_cell.angle_alpha   90.00
_cell.angle_beta   90.00
_cell.angle_gamma   90.00
#
_symmetry.space_group_name_H-M   'P 1'
#
loop_
_entity.id
_entity.type
_entity.pdbx_description
1 polymer ?
#
loop_
_entity_poly.entity_id
_entity_poly.type
_entity_poly.pdbx_seq_one_letter_code
_entity_poly.pdbx_strand_id
1 'polypeptide(L)'
;MAQINRSFFFAHVRRMLFSNVLEQSQVDGMNAILDGWEAKYTADDDRWLAYALATTYHETDQHMQPIDEYSKGRGLAYGRADPATGQVYYGRGFVQLTWERNYETMSGLLGVDLVHHPDLALELDNATNILFSGMMQGLLTGKSLGDYFSKTKD
;
A
#
# COMPACT_ATOMS: atom_id res chain seq x y z
N MET A 1 21.85 -8.98 -5.67
CA MET A 1 21.59 -8.09 -4.51
C MET A 1 21.25 -8.97 -3.32
N ALA A 2 21.59 -8.55 -2.10
CA ALA A 2 21.34 -9.36 -0.91
C ALA A 2 19.84 -9.33 -0.58
N GLN A 3 19.22 -10.50 -0.40
CA GLN A 3 17.85 -10.59 0.11
C GLN A 3 17.79 -10.09 1.55
N ILE A 4 16.68 -9.49 1.92
CA ILE A 4 16.40 -9.04 3.29
C ILE A 4 16.37 -10.28 4.19
N ASN A 5 17.07 -10.19 5.32
CA ASN A 5 17.03 -11.24 6.33
C ASN A 5 15.66 -11.25 7.05
N ARG A 6 14.73 -12.06 6.53
CA ARG A 6 13.36 -12.19 7.06
C ARG A 6 13.34 -12.59 8.54
N SER A 7 14.24 -13.48 8.98
CA SER A 7 14.32 -13.89 10.38
C SER A 7 14.68 -12.73 11.30
N PHE A 8 15.69 -11.93 10.91
CA PHE A 8 16.07 -10.71 11.64
C PHE A 8 14.93 -9.68 11.65
N PHE A 9 14.33 -9.43 10.48
CA PHE A 9 13.23 -8.49 10.32
C PHE A 9 12.04 -8.84 11.22
N PHE A 10 11.51 -10.06 11.12
CA PHE A 10 10.35 -10.48 11.90
C PHE A 10 10.63 -10.54 13.40
N ALA A 11 11.84 -10.92 13.81
CA ALA A 11 12.24 -10.86 15.21
C ALA A 11 12.21 -9.43 15.76
N HIS A 12 12.64 -8.44 14.97
CA HIS A 12 12.66 -7.04 15.38
C HIS A 12 11.26 -6.43 15.40
N VAL A 13 10.48 -6.52 14.32
CA VAL A 13 9.14 -5.89 14.26
C VAL A 13 8.19 -6.49 15.28
N ARG A 14 8.23 -7.80 15.51
CA ARG A 14 7.43 -8.47 16.54
C ARG A 14 7.67 -7.86 17.91
N ARG A 15 8.93 -7.62 18.28
CA ARG A 15 9.29 -7.03 19.58
C ARG A 15 8.95 -5.53 19.65
N MET A 16 9.26 -4.79 18.59
CA MET A 16 9.25 -3.32 18.62
C MET A 16 7.87 -2.72 18.34
N LEU A 17 7.06 -3.35 17.47
CA LEU A 17 5.80 -2.78 16.99
C LEU A 17 4.57 -3.57 17.43
N PHE A 18 4.72 -4.87 17.68
CA PHE A 18 3.57 -5.77 17.94
C PHE A 18 3.62 -6.42 19.33
N SER A 19 4.29 -5.81 20.31
CA SER A 19 4.27 -6.25 21.71
C SER A 19 4.59 -7.75 21.92
N ASN A 20 5.53 -8.28 21.14
CA ASN A 20 5.97 -9.68 21.09
C ASN A 20 4.96 -10.69 20.50
N VAL A 21 3.79 -10.27 20.03
CA VAL A 21 2.79 -11.12 19.39
C VAL A 21 2.68 -10.72 17.94
N LEU A 22 2.73 -11.68 17.01
CA LEU A 22 2.57 -11.38 15.59
C LEU A 22 1.62 -12.40 14.99
N GLU A 23 0.53 -11.93 14.41
CA GLU A 23 -0.44 -12.77 13.74
C GLU A 23 0.07 -13.23 12.37
N GLN A 24 -0.42 -14.38 11.90
CA GLN A 24 -0.02 -14.89 10.59
C GLN A 24 -0.45 -13.94 9.47
N SER A 25 -1.63 -13.34 9.58
CA SER A 25 -2.10 -12.29 8.66
C SER A 25 -1.11 -11.11 8.58
N GLN A 26 -0.59 -10.64 9.72
CA GLN A 26 0.41 -9.57 9.73
C GLN A 26 1.70 -9.99 9.04
N VAL A 27 2.14 -11.23 9.26
CA VAL A 27 3.30 -11.83 8.58
C VAL A 27 3.07 -11.87 7.07
N ASP A 28 1.91 -12.34 6.62
CA ASP A 28 1.59 -12.52 5.21
C ASP A 28 1.59 -11.18 4.46
N GLY A 29 0.99 -10.15 5.04
CA GLY A 29 0.97 -8.82 4.42
C GLY A 29 2.33 -8.13 4.43
N MET A 30 3.11 -8.28 5.50
CA MET A 30 4.51 -7.82 5.49
C MET A 30 5.34 -8.57 4.46
N ASN A 31 5.18 -9.88 4.32
CA ASN A 31 5.88 -10.66 3.29
C ASN A 31 5.50 -10.18 1.89
N ALA A 32 4.22 -9.93 1.61
CA ALA A 32 3.79 -9.40 0.31
C ALA A 32 4.52 -8.10 -0.05
N ILE A 33 4.63 -7.15 0.90
CA ILE A 33 5.36 -5.90 0.70
C ILE A 33 6.85 -6.14 0.48
N LEU A 34 7.48 -6.98 1.30
CA LEU A 34 8.90 -7.26 1.19
C LEU A 34 9.25 -8.02 -0.11
N ASP A 35 8.41 -8.96 -0.53
CA ASP A 35 8.55 -9.70 -1.78
C ASP A 35 8.38 -8.76 -2.98
N GLY A 36 7.39 -7.85 -2.92
CA GLY A 36 7.20 -6.80 -3.93
C GLY A 36 8.40 -5.85 -4.03
N TRP A 37 9.01 -5.48 -2.90
CA TRP A 37 10.25 -4.72 -2.86
C TRP A 37 11.40 -5.48 -3.51
N GLU A 38 11.61 -6.73 -3.11
CA GLU A 38 12.71 -7.55 -3.62
C GLU A 38 12.59 -7.87 -5.12
N ALA A 39 11.37 -7.93 -5.64
CA ALA A 39 11.13 -8.20 -7.04
C ALA A 39 11.48 -7.00 -7.96
N LYS A 40 11.39 -5.77 -7.46
CA LYS A 40 11.39 -4.56 -8.33
C LYS A 40 12.34 -3.45 -7.91
N TYR A 41 12.64 -3.32 -6.61
CA TYR A 41 13.18 -2.08 -6.02
C TYR A 41 14.45 -2.29 -5.18
N THR A 42 15.11 -3.45 -5.27
CA THR A 42 16.32 -3.75 -4.46
C THR A 42 17.51 -2.82 -4.72
N ALA A 43 17.49 -2.04 -5.80
CA ALA A 43 18.53 -1.07 -6.12
C ALA A 43 18.20 0.34 -5.60
N ASP A 44 16.98 0.56 -5.12
CA ASP A 44 16.50 1.83 -4.60
C ASP A 44 16.90 2.01 -3.12
N ASP A 45 16.61 3.18 -2.57
CA ASP A 45 16.96 3.52 -1.20
C ASP A 45 16.07 2.78 -0.19
N ASP A 46 16.66 1.97 0.70
CA ASP A 46 15.92 1.18 1.69
C ASP A 46 14.99 2.01 2.61
N ARG A 47 15.22 3.33 2.75
CA ARG A 47 14.30 4.23 3.47
C ARG A 47 12.91 4.25 2.83
N TRP A 48 12.81 3.97 1.53
CA TRP A 48 11.54 3.90 0.80
C TRP A 48 10.72 2.70 1.23
N LEU A 49 11.36 1.53 1.41
CA LEU A 49 10.72 0.36 1.98
C LEU A 49 10.26 0.62 3.43
N ALA A 50 11.12 1.25 4.23
CA ALA A 50 10.77 1.59 5.61
C ALA A 50 9.54 2.52 5.67
N TYR A 51 9.47 3.52 4.79
CA TYR A 51 8.31 4.40 4.68
C TYR A 51 7.05 3.63 4.26
N ALA A 52 7.14 2.77 3.24
CA ALA A 52 6.01 1.98 2.77
C ALA A 52 5.44 1.05 3.86
N LEU A 53 6.30 0.40 4.65
CA LEU A 53 5.91 -0.42 5.80
C LEU A 53 5.28 0.43 6.91
N ALA A 54 5.85 1.59 7.22
CA ALA A 54 5.31 2.49 8.23
C ALA A 54 3.93 3.06 7.84
N THR A 55 3.75 3.47 6.59
CA THR A 55 2.45 3.88 6.06
C THR A 55 1.45 2.74 6.17
N THR A 56 1.81 1.54 5.72
CA THR A 56 0.91 0.37 5.82
C THR A 56 0.49 0.11 7.27
N TYR A 57 1.43 0.15 8.21
CA TYR A 57 1.14 -0.03 9.63
C TYR A 57 0.12 0.99 10.16
N HIS A 58 0.27 2.26 9.76
CA HIS A 58 -0.63 3.32 10.21
C HIS A 58 -2.02 3.25 9.55
N GLU A 59 -2.06 3.11 8.23
CA GLU A 59 -3.28 3.16 7.43
C GLU A 59 -4.16 1.91 7.60
N THR A 60 -3.58 0.80 8.05
CA THR A 60 -4.29 -0.47 8.24
C THR A 60 -4.63 -0.77 9.70
N ASP A 61 -4.51 0.22 10.59
CA ASP A 61 -4.66 0.03 12.04
C ASP A 61 -3.84 -1.16 12.57
N GLN A 62 -2.58 -1.26 12.11
CA GLN A 62 -1.61 -2.29 12.48
C GLN A 62 -1.99 -3.72 12.04
N HIS A 63 -3.08 -3.92 11.28
CA HIS A 63 -3.42 -5.23 10.74
C HIS A 63 -2.41 -5.71 9.70
N MET A 64 -1.67 -4.79 9.08
CA MET A 64 -0.75 -5.08 7.97
C MET A 64 -1.45 -5.85 6.85
N GLN A 65 -2.74 -5.61 6.67
CA GLN A 65 -3.58 -6.21 5.64
C GLN A 65 -4.29 -5.08 4.89
N PRO A 66 -4.54 -5.24 3.58
CA PRO A 66 -5.35 -4.29 2.86
C PRO A 66 -6.78 -4.30 3.42
N ILE A 67 -7.30 -3.11 3.75
CA ILE A 67 -8.61 -2.97 4.38
C ILE A 67 -9.50 -1.98 3.62
N ASP A 68 -10.81 -2.14 3.82
CA ASP A 68 -11.82 -1.14 3.47
C ASP A 68 -11.78 0.04 4.44
N GLU A 69 -11.99 1.24 3.92
CA GLU A 69 -12.34 2.41 4.73
C GLU A 69 -13.65 2.12 5.49
N TYR A 70 -13.62 2.18 6.82
CA TYR A 70 -14.78 1.87 7.66
C TYR A 70 -16.03 2.69 7.31
N SER A 71 -15.86 3.97 6.95
CA SER A 71 -16.99 4.85 6.62
C SER A 71 -17.56 4.60 5.22
N LYS A 72 -16.80 3.90 4.36
CA LYS A 72 -17.04 3.75 2.91
C LYS A 72 -17.34 5.10 2.24
N GLY A 73 -16.62 6.15 2.62
CA GLY A 73 -16.78 7.52 2.12
C GLY A 73 -18.09 8.21 2.53
N ARG A 74 -18.79 7.76 3.58
CA ARG A 74 -20.08 8.34 3.99
C ARG A 74 -19.97 9.85 4.21
N GLY A 75 -20.74 10.61 3.43
CA GLY A 75 -20.77 12.08 3.51
C GLY A 75 -19.71 12.78 2.66
N LEU A 76 -18.82 12.03 2.01
CA LEU A 76 -17.77 12.55 1.13
C LEU A 76 -18.14 12.35 -0.34
N ALA A 77 -17.52 13.15 -1.21
CA ALA A 77 -17.82 13.12 -2.64
C ALA A 77 -17.48 11.77 -3.29
N TYR A 78 -16.35 11.16 -2.92
CA TYR A 78 -15.91 9.86 -3.43
C TYR A 78 -16.70 8.67 -2.87
N GLY A 79 -17.53 8.89 -1.84
CA GLY A 79 -18.41 7.87 -1.25
C GLY A 79 -19.78 7.78 -1.93
N ARG A 80 -19.97 8.49 -3.05
CA ARG A 80 -21.15 8.37 -3.91
C ARG A 80 -20.85 7.37 -5.01
N ALA A 81 -21.87 6.60 -5.39
CA ALA A 81 -21.75 5.72 -6.55
C ALA A 81 -21.49 6.56 -7.80
N ASP A 82 -20.48 6.17 -8.56
CA ASP A 82 -20.25 6.74 -9.88
C ASP A 82 -21.42 6.36 -10.81
N PRO A 83 -22.03 7.33 -11.52
CA PRO A 83 -23.18 7.05 -12.38
C PRO A 83 -22.90 6.12 -13.56
N ALA A 84 -21.64 6.01 -14.03
CA ALA A 84 -21.30 5.20 -15.20
C ALA A 84 -21.07 3.72 -14.83
N THR A 85 -20.35 3.49 -13.75
CA THR A 85 -19.88 2.17 -13.29
C THR A 85 -20.78 1.58 -12.19
N GLY A 86 -21.50 2.43 -11.46
CA GLY A 86 -22.26 2.07 -10.26
C GLY A 86 -21.40 1.79 -9.03
N GLN A 87 -20.08 1.93 -9.13
CA GLN A 87 -19.13 1.62 -8.07
C GLN A 87 -18.93 2.79 -7.11
N VAL A 88 -18.53 2.49 -5.87
CA VAL A 88 -18.14 3.50 -4.88
C VAL A 88 -16.65 3.41 -4.61
N TYR A 89 -15.93 4.49 -4.88
CA TYR A 89 -14.47 4.57 -4.79
C TYR A 89 -13.99 5.11 -3.44
N TYR A 90 -14.46 4.49 -2.38
CA TYR A 90 -13.95 4.69 -1.02
C TYR A 90 -12.57 4.04 -0.82
N GLY A 91 -11.91 4.35 0.30
CA GLY A 91 -10.55 3.90 0.57
C GLY A 91 -10.42 2.37 0.60
N ARG A 92 -9.47 1.82 -0.16
CA ARG A 92 -9.10 0.39 -0.12
C ARG A 92 -7.60 0.19 -0.12
N GLY A 93 -7.16 -0.94 0.40
CA GLY A 93 -5.77 -1.38 0.32
C GLY A 93 -4.87 -0.76 1.39
N PHE A 94 -3.55 -0.97 1.23
CA PHE A 94 -2.53 -0.51 2.20
C PHE A 94 -2.41 1.02 2.31
N VAL A 95 -2.88 1.76 1.31
CA VAL A 95 -2.75 3.23 1.22
C VAL A 95 -4.09 3.94 1.11
N GLN A 96 -5.20 3.24 1.37
CA GLN A 96 -6.56 3.80 1.30
C GLN A 96 -6.82 4.53 -0.03
N LEU A 97 -6.67 3.82 -1.16
CA LEU A 97 -6.93 4.35 -2.50
C LEU A 97 -8.39 4.82 -2.61
N THR A 98 -8.58 6.12 -2.81
CA THR A 98 -9.89 6.79 -2.92
C THR A 98 -10.02 7.47 -4.28
N TRP A 99 -11.25 7.82 -4.68
CA TRP A 99 -11.60 8.50 -5.94
C TRP A 99 -11.41 7.66 -7.22
N GLU A 100 -12.42 7.69 -8.09
CA GLU A 100 -12.42 6.99 -9.39
C GLU A 100 -11.15 7.21 -10.20
N ARG A 101 -10.75 8.47 -10.39
CA ARG A 101 -9.55 8.83 -11.16
C ARG A 101 -8.27 8.11 -10.70
N ASN A 102 -8.17 7.81 -9.40
CA ASN A 102 -7.01 7.10 -8.87
C ASN A 102 -7.11 5.60 -9.15
N TYR A 103 -8.33 5.03 -9.10
CA TYR A 103 -8.59 3.66 -9.57
C TYR A 103 -8.34 3.53 -11.08
N GLU A 104 -8.73 4.51 -11.89
CA GLU A 104 -8.42 4.55 -13.34
C GLU A 104 -6.90 4.58 -13.59
N THR A 105 -6.19 5.46 -12.88
CA THR A 105 -4.73 5.59 -12.99
C THR A 105 -4.03 4.28 -12.63
N MET A 106 -4.40 3.68 -11.50
CA MET A 106 -3.82 2.40 -11.06
C MET A 106 -4.23 1.25 -11.97
N SER A 107 -5.47 1.25 -12.48
CA SER A 107 -5.97 0.25 -13.45
C SER A 107 -5.11 0.23 -14.71
N GLY A 108 -4.86 1.41 -15.30
CA GLY A 108 -4.00 1.55 -16.47
C GLY A 108 -2.54 1.14 -16.21
N LEU A 109 -2.01 1.46 -15.03
CA LEU A 109 -0.63 1.13 -14.68
C LEU A 109 -0.41 -0.37 -14.42
N LEU A 110 -1.38 -1.03 -13.78
CA LEU A 110 -1.28 -2.44 -13.39
C LEU A 110 -1.84 -3.39 -14.45
N GLY A 111 -2.65 -2.89 -15.39
CA GLY A 111 -3.37 -3.73 -16.33
C GLY A 111 -4.48 -4.57 -15.67
N VAL A 112 -5.01 -4.10 -14.54
CA VAL A 112 -6.06 -4.76 -13.74
C VAL A 112 -7.26 -3.84 -13.70
N ASP A 113 -8.46 -4.32 -14.00
CA ASP A 113 -9.68 -3.49 -14.05
C ASP A 113 -10.19 -3.12 -12.65
N LEU A 114 -9.48 -2.21 -11.99
CA LEU A 114 -9.85 -1.67 -10.68
C LEU A 114 -11.06 -0.73 -10.74
N VAL A 115 -11.45 -0.26 -11.93
CA VAL A 115 -12.56 0.67 -12.11
C VAL A 115 -13.88 -0.07 -11.95
N HIS A 116 -14.06 -1.19 -12.64
CA HIS A 116 -15.27 -2.01 -12.53
C HIS A 116 -15.20 -3.03 -11.39
N HIS A 117 -14.00 -3.36 -10.91
CA HIS A 117 -13.77 -4.29 -9.81
C HIS A 117 -12.86 -3.67 -8.73
N PRO A 118 -13.31 -2.61 -8.02
CA PRO A 118 -12.47 -1.88 -7.08
C PRO A 118 -12.01 -2.72 -5.87
N ASP A 119 -12.73 -3.79 -5.53
CA ASP A 119 -12.35 -4.70 -4.45
C ASP A 119 -11.06 -5.49 -4.77
N LEU A 120 -10.63 -5.56 -6.04
CA LEU A 120 -9.32 -6.10 -6.39
C LEU A 120 -8.16 -5.33 -5.74
N ALA A 121 -8.36 -4.07 -5.33
CA ALA A 121 -7.40 -3.31 -4.55
C ALA A 121 -7.17 -3.86 -3.12
N LEU A 122 -8.00 -4.82 -2.68
CA LEU A 122 -7.84 -5.57 -1.43
C LEU A 122 -7.04 -6.86 -1.60
N GLU A 123 -6.71 -7.27 -2.82
CA GLU A 123 -5.82 -8.42 -3.03
C GLU A 123 -4.39 -8.02 -2.72
N LEU A 124 -3.65 -8.85 -1.98
CA LEU A 124 -2.29 -8.52 -1.50
C LEU A 124 -1.34 -8.08 -2.62
N ASP A 125 -1.36 -8.76 -3.76
CA ASP A 125 -0.50 -8.45 -4.90
C ASP A 125 -0.84 -7.08 -5.48
N ASN A 126 -2.13 -6.79 -5.69
CA ASN A 126 -2.59 -5.51 -6.23
C ASN A 126 -2.34 -4.39 -5.21
N ALA A 127 -2.65 -4.60 -3.94
CA ALA A 127 -2.43 -3.63 -2.86
C ALA A 127 -0.94 -3.27 -2.73
N THR A 128 -0.05 -4.26 -2.80
CA THR A 128 1.41 -4.07 -2.81
C THR A 128 1.85 -3.25 -4.03
N ASN A 129 1.33 -3.59 -5.22
CA ASN A 129 1.66 -2.87 -6.44
C ASN A 129 1.14 -1.42 -6.43
N ILE A 130 -0.07 -1.17 -5.90
CA ILE A 130 -0.65 0.16 -5.72
C ILE A 130 0.19 0.97 -4.71
N LEU A 131 0.58 0.38 -3.59
CA LEU A 131 1.43 0.99 -2.56
C LEU A 131 2.73 1.52 -3.17
N PHE A 132 3.52 0.63 -3.80
CA PHE A 132 4.79 1.05 -4.36
C PHE A 132 4.63 1.98 -5.56
N SER A 133 3.75 1.66 -6.51
CA SER A 133 3.55 2.53 -7.68
C SER A 133 3.12 3.93 -7.28
N GLY A 134 2.20 4.03 -6.31
CA GLY A 134 1.70 5.30 -5.80
C GLY A 134 2.77 6.15 -5.14
N MET A 135 3.59 5.54 -4.28
CA MET A 135 4.65 6.25 -3.56
C MET A 135 5.85 6.62 -4.44
N MET A 136 6.24 5.73 -5.37
CA MET A 136 7.42 5.91 -6.21
C MET A 136 7.19 6.95 -7.30
N GLN A 137 5.96 7.05 -7.82
CA GLN A 137 5.59 7.98 -8.88
C GLN A 137 4.83 9.21 -8.36
N GLY A 138 4.57 9.28 -7.05
CA GLY A 138 3.83 10.38 -6.43
C GLY A 138 2.36 10.48 -6.85
N LEU A 139 1.73 9.36 -7.25
CA LEU A 139 0.36 9.33 -7.78
C LEU A 139 -0.70 9.57 -6.70
N LEU A 140 -0.33 9.46 -5.42
CA LEU A 140 -1.26 9.63 -4.29
C LEU A 140 -1.33 11.08 -3.80
N THR A 141 -0.20 11.77 -3.78
CA THR A 141 -0.05 13.11 -3.16
C THR A 141 0.53 14.18 -4.10
N GLY A 142 0.94 13.79 -5.31
CA GLY A 142 1.74 14.62 -6.22
C GLY A 142 3.23 14.71 -5.84
N LYS A 143 3.68 13.93 -4.85
CA LYS A 143 5.08 13.86 -4.40
C LYS A 143 5.53 12.41 -4.30
N SER A 144 6.66 12.12 -4.92
CA SER A 144 7.31 10.81 -4.89
C SER A 144 8.20 10.67 -3.66
N LEU A 145 8.56 9.44 -3.31
CA LEU A 145 9.59 9.19 -2.29
C LEU A 145 10.94 9.83 -2.66
N GLY A 146 11.27 9.91 -3.96
CA GLY A 146 12.47 10.58 -4.44
C GLY A 146 12.49 12.11 -4.23
N ASP A 147 11.33 12.74 -4.02
CA ASP A 147 11.26 14.16 -3.67
C ASP A 147 11.67 14.42 -2.21
N TYR A 148 11.61 13.40 -1.34
CA TYR A 148 11.92 13.49 0.09
C TYR A 148 13.26 12.86 0.41
N PHE A 149 13.48 11.63 -0.04
CA PHE A 149 14.69 10.87 0.25
C PHE A 149 15.70 11.01 -0.87
N SER A 150 16.86 11.56 -0.54
CA SER A 150 18.01 11.61 -1.43
C SER A 150 19.30 11.43 -0.63
N LYS A 151 20.46 11.44 -1.29
CA LYS A 151 21.76 11.37 -0.59
C LYS A 151 21.98 12.49 0.42
N THR A 152 21.27 13.62 0.28
CA THR A 152 21.45 14.81 1.11
C THR A 152 20.18 15.23 1.84
N LYS A 153 19.12 14.43 1.80
CA LYS A 153 17.82 14.76 2.36
C LYS A 153 17.16 13.50 2.92
N ASP A 154 16.55 13.66 4.09
CA ASP A 154 15.66 12.71 4.72
C ASP A 154 14.20 13.14 4.49
#